data_AF-A0A6P8UQJ8-F1
#
_entry.id   AF-A0A6P8UQJ8-F1
#
_cell.length_a   1.000
_cell.length_b   1.000
_cell.length_c   1.000
_cell.angle_alpha   90.00
_cell.angle_beta   90.00
_cell.angle_gamma   90.00
#
_symmetry.space_group_name_H-M   'P 1'
#
loop_
_entity.id
_entity.type
_entity.pdbx_description
1 polymer ?
#
loop_
_entity_poly.entity_id
_entity_poly.type
_entity_poly.pdbx_seq_one_letter_code
_entity_poly.pdbx_strand_id
1 'polypeptide(L)'
;MEDVEAIVSLLLGMWFFITARRKTLFRKRLLIARRNTEEAEGRLMAIVQRGRDYSRTTQRQRYSKLGCHRRPCVWMLDRATEWWGVIVPSFTHTQWVENFRMSEETYVYLCNKLRPAMERQDTTFRECIPLKKRVAIALWKLSTGSE
;
A
#
# COMPACT_ATOMS: atom_id res chain seq x y z
N MET A 1 11.38 -67.95 61.12
CA MET A 1 10.96 -67.90 59.70
C MET A 1 9.79 -66.94 59.55
N GLU A 2 8.81 -66.98 60.46
CA GLU A 2 7.65 -66.08 60.51
C GLU A 2 8.00 -64.59 60.63
N ASP A 3 9.03 -64.22 61.42
CA ASP A 3 9.45 -62.81 61.55
C ASP A 3 9.97 -62.22 60.24
N VAL A 4 10.63 -63.03 59.41
CA VAL A 4 11.19 -62.60 58.11
C VAL A 4 10.07 -62.41 57.09
N GLU A 5 9.09 -63.31 57.06
CA GLU A 5 7.87 -63.19 56.24
C GLU A 5 7.06 -61.93 56.60
N ALA A 6 6.95 -61.61 57.89
CA ALA A 6 6.29 -60.39 58.37
C ALA A 6 7.02 -59.12 57.91
N ILE A 7 8.36 -59.09 58.01
CA ILE A 7 9.18 -57.96 57.53
C ILE A 7 9.04 -57.79 56.02
N VAL A 8 9.12 -58.87 55.24
CA VAL A 8 8.98 -58.83 53.77
C VAL A 8 7.60 -58.31 53.37
N SER A 9 6.54 -58.78 54.02
CA SER A 9 5.17 -58.34 53.77
C SER A 9 4.96 -56.84 54.07
N LEU A 10 5.54 -56.32 55.16
CA LEU A 10 5.49 -54.90 55.49
C LEU A 10 6.25 -54.03 54.49
N LEU A 11 7.43 -54.49 54.03
CA LEU A 11 8.21 -53.78 53.03
C LEU A 11 7.51 -53.75 51.66
N LEU A 12 6.87 -54.85 51.25
CA LEU A 12 6.06 -54.91 50.03
C LEU A 12 4.83 -54.00 50.12
N GLY A 13 4.14 -53.99 51.26
CA GLY A 13 3.01 -53.08 51.51
C GLY A 13 3.42 -51.62 51.50
N MET A 14 4.54 -51.28 52.14
CA MET A 14 5.10 -49.93 52.15
C MET A 14 5.54 -49.49 50.75
N TRP A 15 6.19 -50.37 49.98
CA TRP A 15 6.59 -50.10 48.60
C TRP A 15 5.38 -49.91 47.68
N PHE A 16 4.34 -50.74 47.82
CA PHE A 16 3.09 -50.57 47.08
C PHE A 16 2.41 -49.24 47.42
N PHE A 17 2.35 -48.88 48.69
CA PHE A 17 1.80 -47.59 49.12
C PHE A 17 2.59 -46.40 48.58
N ILE A 18 3.93 -46.44 48.65
CA ILE A 18 4.81 -45.39 48.12
C ILE A 18 4.67 -45.27 46.60
N THR A 19 4.66 -46.38 45.86
CA THR A 19 4.52 -46.36 44.40
C THR A 19 3.12 -45.91 43.97
N ALA A 20 2.05 -46.33 44.67
CA ALA A 20 0.70 -45.84 44.44
C ALA A 20 0.56 -44.34 44.73
N ARG A 21 1.15 -43.85 45.83
CA ARG A 21 1.18 -42.43 46.18
C ARG A 21 2.00 -41.60 45.19
N ARG A 22 3.13 -42.13 44.70
CA ARG A 22 3.93 -41.51 43.64
C ARG A 22 3.15 -41.44 42.33
N LYS A 23 2.47 -42.52 41.94
CA LYS A 23 1.60 -42.56 40.74
C LYS A 23 0.45 -41.56 40.83
N THR A 24 -0.22 -41.43 41.97
CA THR A 24 -1.32 -40.46 42.15
C THR A 24 -0.83 -39.02 42.12
N LEU A 25 0.28 -38.71 42.79
CA LEU A 25 0.90 -37.38 42.72
C LEU A 25 1.38 -37.03 41.32
N PHE A 26 1.99 -37.98 40.61
CA PHE A 26 2.39 -37.82 39.21
C PHE A 26 1.18 -37.54 38.31
N ARG A 27 0.08 -38.30 38.46
CA ARG A 27 -1.18 -38.07 37.74
C ARG A 27 -1.75 -36.67 38.01
N LYS A 28 -1.79 -36.24 39.26
CA LYS A 28 -2.25 -34.88 39.63
C LYS A 28 -1.37 -33.79 39.00
N ARG A 29 -0.05 -33.96 39.05
CA ARG A 29 0.91 -33.03 38.41
C ARG A 29 0.74 -32.99 36.89
N LEU A 30 0.51 -34.13 36.26
CA LEU A 30 0.27 -34.22 34.81
C LEU A 30 -1.03 -33.50 34.41
N LEU A 31 -2.11 -33.64 35.19
CA LEU A 31 -3.36 -32.93 34.95
C LEU A 31 -3.19 -31.42 35.08
N ILE A 32 -2.48 -30.96 36.10
CA ILE A 32 -2.18 -29.53 36.31
C ILE A 32 -1.30 -29.01 35.16
N ALA A 33 -0.25 -29.75 34.77
CA ALA A 33 0.61 -29.37 33.65
C ALA A 33 -0.17 -29.27 32.34
N ARG A 34 -1.08 -30.21 32.07
CA ARG A 34 -1.96 -30.19 30.89
C ARG A 34 -2.90 -28.99 30.90
N ARG A 35 -3.52 -28.67 32.05
CA ARG A 35 -4.34 -27.46 32.17
C ARG A 35 -3.50 -26.20 31.93
N ASN A 36 -2.29 -26.14 32.50
CA ASN A 36 -1.39 -25.01 32.32
C ASN A 36 -0.95 -24.85 30.86
N THR A 37 -0.73 -25.94 30.11
CA THR A 37 -0.42 -25.87 28.68
C THR A 37 -1.60 -25.37 27.87
N GLU A 38 -2.81 -25.88 28.13
CA GLU A 38 -4.04 -25.42 27.48
C GLU A 38 -4.30 -23.93 27.77
N GLU A 39 -4.08 -23.49 29.01
CA GLU A 39 -4.15 -22.07 29.39
C GLU A 39 -3.07 -21.21 28.73
N ALA A 40 -1.83 -21.70 28.63
CA ALA A 40 -0.73 -20.98 27.97
C ALA A 40 -0.98 -20.84 26.47
N GLU A 41 -1.48 -21.88 25.81
CA GLU A 41 -1.91 -21.85 24.42
C GLU A 41 -3.06 -20.85 24.23
N GLY A 42 -4.05 -20.85 25.12
CA GLY A 42 -5.13 -19.86 25.13
C GLY A 42 -4.61 -18.41 25.23
N ARG A 43 -3.65 -18.15 26.14
CA ARG A 43 -3.01 -16.83 26.27
C ARG A 43 -2.26 -16.42 25.01
N LEU A 44 -1.52 -17.34 24.40
CA LEU A 44 -0.80 -17.08 23.15
C LEU A 44 -1.78 -16.76 22.02
N MET A 45 -2.85 -17.53 21.87
CA MET A 45 -3.88 -17.30 20.88
C MET A 45 -4.58 -15.94 21.09
N ALA A 46 -4.85 -15.54 22.32
CA ALA A 46 -5.39 -14.22 22.64
C ALA A 46 -4.46 -13.08 22.21
N ILE A 47 -3.14 -13.22 22.37
CA ILE A 47 -2.14 -12.25 21.90
C ILE A 47 -2.15 -12.17 20.37
N VAL A 48 -2.13 -13.32 19.69
CA VAL A 48 -2.15 -13.40 18.21
C VAL A 48 -3.45 -12.79 17.66
N GLN A 49 -4.59 -13.08 18.26
CA GLN A 49 -5.89 -12.50 17.89
C GLN A 49 -5.88 -10.99 18.08
N ARG A 50 -5.39 -10.48 19.21
CA ARG A 50 -5.26 -9.04 19.47
C ARG A 50 -4.40 -8.33 18.42
N GLY A 51 -3.31 -8.95 17.98
CA GLY A 51 -2.47 -8.42 16.90
C GLY A 51 -3.19 -8.37 15.55
N ARG A 52 -3.96 -9.42 15.21
CA ARG A 52 -4.81 -9.44 14.00
C ARG A 52 -5.92 -8.40 14.07
N ASP A 53 -6.57 -8.26 15.21
CA ASP A 53 -7.67 -7.31 15.41
C ASP A 53 -7.19 -5.87 15.40
N TYR A 54 -6.04 -5.57 16.01
CA TYR A 54 -5.39 -4.27 15.89
C TYR A 54 -5.06 -3.95 14.43
N SER A 55 -4.52 -4.91 13.69
CA SER A 55 -4.23 -4.73 12.25
C SER A 55 -5.50 -4.53 11.43
N ARG A 56 -6.55 -5.30 11.68
CA ARG A 56 -7.86 -5.19 11.02
C ARG A 56 -8.58 -3.89 11.34
N THR A 57 -8.58 -3.44 12.59
CA THR A 57 -9.20 -2.18 13.02
C THR A 57 -8.42 -0.99 12.47
N THR A 58 -7.09 -1.01 12.53
CA THR A 58 -6.23 0.03 11.94
C THR A 58 -6.40 0.09 10.41
N GLN A 59 -6.47 -1.06 9.75
CA GLN A 59 -6.71 -1.16 8.30
C GLN A 59 -8.12 -0.67 7.95
N ARG A 60 -9.17 -1.07 8.68
CA ARG A 60 -10.54 -0.53 8.50
C ARG A 60 -10.63 0.97 8.75
N GLN A 61 -9.95 1.51 9.77
CA GLN A 61 -9.91 2.95 10.03
C GLN A 61 -9.14 3.71 8.96
N ARG A 62 -8.05 3.14 8.42
CA ARG A 62 -7.34 3.72 7.27
C ARG A 62 -8.22 3.72 6.03
N TYR A 63 -8.90 2.62 5.72
CA TYR A 63 -9.82 2.57 4.58
C TYR A 63 -11.12 3.35 4.79
N SER A 64 -11.58 3.59 6.02
CA SER A 64 -12.73 4.47 6.26
C SER A 64 -12.35 5.94 6.18
N LYS A 65 -11.15 6.33 6.67
CA LYS A 65 -10.58 7.67 6.48
C LYS A 65 -10.14 7.95 5.03
N LEU A 66 -9.73 6.91 4.28
CA LEU A 66 -9.48 7.00 2.83
C LEU A 66 -10.77 6.84 2.00
N GLY A 67 -11.78 6.16 2.52
CA GLY A 67 -13.09 5.96 1.88
C GLY A 67 -14.01 7.17 2.00
N CYS A 68 -13.72 8.08 2.93
CA CYS A 68 -14.26 9.43 2.94
C CYS A 68 -13.39 10.44 2.18
N HIS A 69 -12.28 10.02 1.56
CA HIS A 69 -11.48 10.88 0.70
C HIS A 69 -12.05 10.94 -0.71
N ARG A 70 -12.83 12.01 -0.90
CA ARG A 70 -12.99 12.78 -2.13
C ARG A 70 -13.51 11.97 -3.32
N ARG A 71 -14.79 12.21 -3.66
CA ARG A 71 -15.17 12.24 -5.08
C ARG A 71 -14.03 12.95 -5.83
N PRO A 72 -13.56 12.50 -6.99
CA PRO A 72 -12.76 13.36 -7.85
C PRO A 72 -13.63 14.58 -8.17
N CYS A 73 -13.53 15.64 -7.37
CA CYS A 73 -14.39 16.83 -7.48
C CYS A 73 -14.00 17.67 -8.70
N VAL A 74 -12.86 17.35 -9.31
CA VAL A 74 -12.21 18.18 -10.30
C VAL A 74 -12.05 17.35 -11.57
N TRP A 75 -13.07 17.40 -12.41
CA TRP A 75 -13.04 16.85 -13.77
C TRP A 75 -12.00 17.55 -14.65
N MET A 76 -11.65 18.79 -14.33
CA MET A 76 -10.65 19.59 -15.00
C MET A 76 -10.00 20.54 -14.00
N LEU A 77 -8.67 20.52 -13.93
CA LEU A 77 -7.92 21.52 -13.18
C LEU A 77 -7.68 22.71 -14.10
N ASP A 78 -8.02 23.91 -13.65
CA ASP A 78 -7.68 25.12 -14.38
C ASP A 78 -6.15 25.24 -14.47
N ARG A 79 -5.66 25.50 -15.68
CA ARG A 79 -4.22 25.59 -15.97
C ARG A 79 -3.95 26.96 -16.54
N ALA A 80 -2.83 27.56 -16.15
CA ALA A 80 -2.38 28.82 -16.73
C ALA A 80 -2.37 28.71 -18.27
N THR A 81 -3.18 29.53 -18.92
CA THR A 81 -3.32 29.59 -20.39
C THR A 81 -2.45 30.69 -21.00
N GLU A 82 -1.92 31.58 -20.16
CA GLU A 82 -1.14 32.78 -20.52
C GLU A 82 0.06 32.49 -21.40
N TRP A 83 0.76 31.36 -21.19
CA TRP A 83 1.93 31.02 -22.00
C TRP A 83 1.62 30.99 -23.49
N TRP A 84 0.52 30.34 -23.90
CA TRP A 84 0.13 30.28 -25.31
C TRP A 84 -0.68 31.50 -25.76
N GLY A 85 -1.53 32.05 -24.88
CA GLY A 85 -2.44 33.14 -25.25
C GLY A 85 -1.81 34.53 -25.24
N VAL A 86 -0.73 34.73 -24.47
CA VAL A 86 -0.14 36.05 -24.22
C VAL A 86 1.37 36.02 -24.48
N ILE A 87 2.09 35.07 -23.87
CA ILE A 87 3.57 35.08 -23.88
C ILE A 87 4.12 34.73 -25.27
N VAL A 88 3.76 33.58 -25.84
CA VAL A 88 4.28 33.14 -27.15
C VAL A 88 3.97 34.15 -28.27
N PRO A 89 2.74 34.71 -28.39
CA PRO A 89 2.45 35.75 -29.39
C PRO A 89 3.22 37.05 -29.19
N SER A 90 3.71 37.34 -27.97
CA SER A 90 4.47 38.54 -27.65
C SER A 90 5.97 38.43 -27.96
N PHE A 91 6.43 37.25 -28.41
CA PHE A 91 7.84 37.05 -28.71
C PHE A 91 8.31 37.89 -29.88
N THR A 92 9.48 38.50 -29.72
CA THR A 92 10.25 39.02 -30.85
C THR A 92 10.79 37.86 -31.69
N HIS A 93 11.19 38.14 -32.93
CA HIS A 93 11.82 37.13 -33.78
C HIS A 93 13.05 36.48 -33.13
N THR A 94 13.86 37.26 -32.40
CA THR A 94 15.03 36.73 -31.68
C THR A 94 14.63 35.79 -30.54
N GLN A 95 13.64 36.18 -29.73
CA GLN A 95 13.11 35.34 -28.66
C GLN A 95 12.47 34.06 -29.22
N TRP A 96 11.80 34.15 -30.36
CA TRP A 96 11.22 33.00 -31.02
C TRP A 96 12.31 31.98 -31.38
N VAL A 97 13.35 32.41 -32.09
CA VAL A 97 14.45 31.54 -32.53
C VAL A 97 15.22 30.99 -31.32
N GLU A 98 15.42 31.77 -30.27
CA GLU A 98 16.08 31.31 -29.06
C GLU A 98 15.30 30.19 -28.36
N ASN A 99 13.98 30.33 -28.24
CA ASN A 99 13.14 29.38 -27.53
C ASN A 99 12.78 28.14 -28.37
N PHE A 100 12.48 28.31 -29.67
CA PHE A 100 12.04 27.21 -30.54
C PHE A 100 13.16 26.62 -31.41
N ARG A 101 14.34 27.25 -31.46
CA ARG A 101 15.49 26.86 -32.30
C ARG A 101 15.19 26.80 -33.81
N MET A 102 14.15 27.51 -34.24
CA MET A 102 13.72 27.62 -35.63
C MET A 102 12.91 28.92 -35.82
N SER A 103 12.66 29.30 -37.07
CA SER A 103 11.82 30.45 -37.39
C SER A 103 10.33 30.17 -37.18
N GLU A 104 9.50 31.22 -37.08
CA GLU A 104 8.05 31.08 -36.92
C GLU A 104 7.42 30.46 -38.18
N GLU A 105 7.95 30.77 -39.36
CA GLU A 105 7.51 30.21 -40.64
C GLU A 105 7.75 28.70 -40.68
N THR A 106 8.89 28.25 -40.17
CA THR A 106 9.23 26.82 -40.08
C THR A 106 8.27 26.11 -39.13
N TYR A 107 7.95 26.72 -38.00
CA TYR A 107 6.95 26.21 -37.06
C TYR A 107 5.56 26.08 -37.69
N VAL A 108 5.11 27.09 -38.45
CA VAL A 108 3.82 27.06 -39.16
C VAL A 108 3.82 25.96 -40.24
N TYR A 109 4.93 25.82 -40.97
CA TYR A 109 5.12 24.74 -41.93
C TYR A 109 4.99 23.36 -41.27
N LEU A 110 5.64 23.14 -40.11
CA LEU A 110 5.51 21.90 -39.34
C LEU A 110 4.06 21.65 -38.91
N CYS A 111 3.37 22.66 -38.39
CA CYS A 111 1.96 22.53 -38.03
C CYS A 111 1.11 22.07 -39.21
N ASN A 112 1.32 22.64 -40.41
CA ASN A 112 0.57 22.24 -41.59
C ASN A 112 0.90 20.83 -42.06
N LYS A 113 2.16 20.39 -41.95
CA LYS A 113 2.57 19.01 -42.26
C LYS A 113 2.01 17.98 -41.29
N LEU A 114 1.92 18.34 -40.01
CA LEU A 114 1.40 17.44 -38.95
C LEU A 114 -0.13 17.40 -38.90
N ARG A 115 -0.81 18.40 -39.46
CA ARG A 115 -2.27 18.54 -39.42
C ARG A 115 -3.03 17.27 -39.80
N PRO A 116 -2.72 16.55 -40.90
CA PRO A 116 -3.48 15.36 -41.29
C PRO A 116 -3.49 14.25 -40.23
N ALA A 117 -2.42 14.13 -39.43
CA ALA A 117 -2.27 13.08 -38.42
C ALA A 117 -2.67 13.52 -37.01
N MET A 118 -2.61 14.82 -36.71
CA MET A 118 -2.71 15.32 -35.33
C MET A 118 -3.92 16.21 -35.08
N GLU A 119 -4.69 16.61 -36.10
CA GLU A 119 -5.88 17.43 -35.93
C GLU A 119 -6.89 16.75 -34.99
N ARG A 120 -7.48 17.53 -34.09
CA ARG A 120 -8.50 17.04 -33.15
C ARG A 120 -9.75 17.88 -33.31
N GLN A 121 -10.90 17.25 -33.14
CA GLN A 121 -12.20 17.90 -33.12
C GLN A 121 -12.60 18.20 -31.67
N ASP A 122 -13.38 19.25 -31.49
CA ASP A 122 -14.02 19.55 -30.22
C ASP A 122 -15.09 18.51 -29.89
N THR A 123 -15.31 18.28 -28.60
CA THR A 123 -16.36 17.37 -28.12
C THR A 123 -17.39 18.17 -27.35
N THR A 124 -18.61 17.66 -27.22
CA THR A 124 -19.69 18.31 -26.43
C THR A 124 -19.28 18.63 -24.99
N PHE A 125 -18.35 17.86 -24.42
CA PHE A 125 -17.90 18.04 -23.04
C PHE A 125 -16.67 18.96 -22.89
N ARG A 126 -15.86 19.13 -23.95
CA ARG A 126 -14.60 19.86 -23.87
C ARG A 126 -14.06 20.24 -25.26
N GLU A 127 -13.55 21.47 -25.34
CA GLU A 127 -12.70 21.93 -26.45
C GLU A 127 -11.36 21.19 -26.48
N CYS A 128 -10.93 20.83 -27.69
CA CYS A 128 -9.64 20.25 -27.92
C CYS A 128 -8.53 21.29 -27.74
N ILE A 129 -7.34 20.83 -27.36
CA ILE A 129 -6.18 21.72 -27.33
C ILE A 129 -5.77 21.97 -28.79
N PRO A 130 -5.71 23.23 -29.27
CA PRO A 130 -5.37 23.54 -30.65
C PRO A 130 -4.07 22.88 -31.08
N LEU A 131 -4.00 22.40 -32.33
CA LEU A 131 -2.83 21.74 -32.89
C LEU A 131 -1.56 22.58 -32.70
N LYS A 132 -1.63 23.86 -33.04
CA LYS A 132 -0.54 24.83 -32.87
C LYS A 132 0.03 24.81 -31.44
N LYS A 133 -0.84 24.92 -30.43
CA LYS A 133 -0.44 24.91 -29.01
C LYS A 133 0.26 23.60 -28.63
N ARG A 134 -0.25 22.44 -29.09
CA ARG A 134 0.36 21.13 -28.82
C ARG A 134 1.74 20.99 -29.44
N VAL A 135 1.88 21.38 -30.71
CA VAL A 135 3.17 21.35 -31.43
C VAL A 135 4.17 22.30 -30.76
N ALA A 136 3.73 23.50 -30.36
CA ALA A 136 4.59 24.45 -29.67
C ALA A 136 5.11 23.90 -28.33
N ILE A 137 4.26 23.27 -27.51
CA ILE A 137 4.70 22.65 -26.24
C ILE A 137 5.74 21.55 -26.49
N ALA A 138 5.51 20.69 -27.49
CA ALA A 138 6.42 19.62 -27.83
C ALA A 138 7.79 20.17 -28.28
N LEU A 139 7.79 21.14 -29.19
CA LEU A 139 9.03 21.78 -29.67
C LEU A 139 9.75 22.51 -28.55
N TRP A 140 9.04 23.24 -27.69
CA TRP A 140 9.63 23.93 -26.55
C TRP A 140 10.34 22.96 -25.61
N LYS A 141 9.72 21.81 -25.30
CA LYS A 141 10.36 20.77 -24.47
C LYS A 141 11.62 20.21 -25.14
N LEU A 142 11.55 19.95 -26.44
CA LEU A 142 12.70 19.44 -27.21
C LEU A 142 13.84 20.46 -27.33
N SER A 143 13.52 21.75 -27.43
CA SER A 143 14.51 22.81 -27.62
C SER A 143 15.21 23.25 -26.33
N THR A 144 14.50 23.18 -25.20
CA THR A 144 15.00 23.63 -23.89
C THR A 144 15.54 22.50 -23.03
N GLY A 145 15.26 21.24 -23.37
CA GLY A 145 15.69 20.08 -22.57
C GLY A 145 15.02 20.03 -21.19
N SER A 146 13.92 20.75 -21.00
CA SER A 146 13.16 20.75 -19.75
C SER A 146 12.37 19.44 -19.63
N GLU A 147 12.80 18.54 -18.74
CA GLU A 147 12.00 17.37 -18.32
C GLU A 147 10.69 17.81 -17.66
#